data_AF-A0A7V0WMY3-F1
#
_entry.id   AF-A0A7V0WMY3-F1
#
_cell.length_a   1.000
_cell.length_b   1.000
_cell.length_c   1.000
_cell.angle_alpha   90.00
_cell.angle_beta   90.00
_cell.angle_gamma   90.00
#
_symmetry.space_group_name_H-M   'P 1'
#
loop_
_entity.id
_entity.type
_entity.pdbx_description
1 polymer ?
#
loop_
_entity_poly.entity_id
_entity_poly.type
_entity_poly.pdbx_seq_one_letter_code
_entity_poly.pdbx_strand_id
1 'polypeptide(L)' 'MLLLHYTGMESAEGALAWLTAPESKVSCHYLVDEQGRITQMVAEEMRAW' A
#
# COMPACT_ATOMS: atom_id res chain seq x y z
N MET A 1 -13.78 4.32 8.48
CA MET A 1 -13.18 3.17 9.20
C MET A 1 -11.76 3.01 8.68
N LEU A 2 -10.81 2.69 9.55
CA LEU A 2 -9.41 2.56 9.17
C LEU A 2 -8.93 1.13 9.44
N LEU A 3 -8.25 0.52 8.48
CA LEU A 3 -7.62 -0.78 8.59
C LEU A 3 -6.10 -0.59 8.46
N LEU A 4 -5.34 -1.16 9.38
CA LEU A 4 -3.89 -1.11 9.37
C LEU A 4 -3.36 -2.52 9.08
N HIS A 5 -2.64 -2.67 7.98
CA HIS A 5 -1.96 -3.90 7.61
C HIS A 5 -0.45 -3.69 7.65
N TYR A 6 0.27 -4.68 8.18
CA TYR A 6 1.71 -4.75 8.05
C TYR A 6 2.06 -5.49 6.75
N THR A 7 2.93 -4.91 5.93
CA THR A 7 3.25 -5.44 4.59
C THR A 7 3.94 -6.79 4.66
N GLY A 8 4.72 -7.05 5.71
CA GLY A 8 5.57 -8.24 5.79
C GLY A 8 6.71 -8.27 4.77
N MET A 9 7.00 -7.14 4.13
CA MET A 9 8.00 -7.01 3.08
C MET A 9 9.30 -6.38 3.62
N GLU A 10 10.41 -6.63 2.94
CA GLU A 10 11.75 -6.17 3.38
C GLU A 10 11.94 -4.65 3.26
N SER A 11 11.22 -3.97 2.35
CA SER A 11 11.31 -2.52 2.18
C SER A 11 10.01 -1.90 1.65
N ALA A 12 9.87 -0.59 1.88
CA ALA A 12 8.79 0.22 1.34
C ALA A 12 8.80 0.27 -0.19
N GLU A 13 9.98 0.35 -0.83
CA GLU A 13 10.09 0.31 -2.30
C GLU A 13 9.62 -1.03 -2.86
N GLY A 14 9.95 -2.14 -2.19
CA GLY A 14 9.47 -3.48 -2.54
C GLY A 14 7.95 -3.57 -2.41
N ALA A 15 7.39 -3.03 -1.33
CA ALA A 15 5.95 -2.98 -1.13
C ALA A 15 5.25 -2.14 -2.20
N LEU A 16 5.79 -0.97 -2.54
CA LEU A 16 5.26 -0.11 -3.60
C LEU A 16 5.30 -0.81 -4.96
N ALA A 17 6.42 -1.45 -5.29
CA ALA A 17 6.56 -2.21 -6.53
C ALA A 17 5.55 -3.36 -6.61
N TRP A 18 5.35 -4.10 -5.52
CA TRP A 18 4.36 -5.18 -5.49
C TRP A 18 2.92 -4.67 -5.59
N LEU A 19 2.55 -3.65 -4.83
CA LEU A 19 1.19 -3.07 -4.82
C LEU A 19 0.80 -2.40 -6.16
N THR A 20 1.79 -2.08 -7.01
CA THR A 20 1.55 -1.55 -8.36
C THR A 20 1.67 -2.61 -9.47
N ALA A 21 2.09 -3.83 -9.13
CA ALA A 21 2.20 -4.93 -10.07
C ALA A 21 0.81 -5.52 -10.39
N PRO A 22 0.45 -5.71 -11.68
CA PRO A 22 -0.85 -6.28 -12.08
C PRO A 22 -1.16 -7.66 -11.48
N GLU A 23 -0.13 -8.46 -11.21
CA GLU A 23 -0.24 -9.80 -10.65
C GLU A 23 -0.54 -9.84 -9.15
N SER A 24 -0.33 -8.74 -8.41
CA SER A 24 -0.50 -8.70 -6.96
C SER A 24 -1.94 -8.94 -6.52
N LYS A 25 -2.90 -8.44 -7.31
CA LYS A 25 -4.35 -8.51 -7.05
C LYS A 25 -4.75 -8.01 -5.66
N VAL A 26 -3.92 -7.13 -5.07
CA VAL A 26 -4.14 -6.47 -3.79
C VAL A 26 -3.76 -5.01 -3.91
N SER A 27 -4.35 -4.18 -3.09
CA SER A 27 -4.19 -2.73 -3.10
C SER A 27 -4.53 -2.14 -1.74
N CYS A 28 -4.07 -0.92 -1.49
CA CYS A 28 -4.41 -0.16 -0.30
C CYS A 28 -4.65 1.30 -0.67
N HIS A 29 -5.17 2.08 0.28
CA HIS A 29 -5.29 3.53 0.11
C HIS A 29 -3.97 4.26 0.37
N TYR A 30 -3.21 3.76 1.34
CA TYR A 30 -1.99 4.41 1.80
C TYR A 30 -0.93 3.34 2.08
N LEU A 31 0.29 3.62 1.63
CA LEU A 31 1.51 2.95 2.06
C LEU A 31 2.28 3.90 2.97
N VAL A 32 2.59 3.47 4.18
CA VAL A 32 3.40 4.23 5.15
C VAL A 32 4.74 3.54 5.32
N ASP A 33 5.84 4.25 5.07
CA ASP A 33 7.20 3.70 5.22
C ASP A 33 7.71 3.80 6.66
N GLU A 34 8.87 3.20 6.93
CA GLU A 34 9.49 3.14 8.24
C GLU A 34 9.99 4.52 8.74
N GLN A 35 10.07 5.52 7.87
CA GLN A 35 10.37 6.91 8.22
C GLN A 35 9.10 7.76 8.36
N GLY A 36 7.92 7.16 8.20
CA GLY A 36 6.62 7.83 8.30
C GLY A 36 6.20 8.59 7.04
N ARG A 37 6.87 8.41 5.89
CA ARG A 37 6.39 8.96 4.62
C ARG A 37 5.16 8.19 4.18
N ILE A 38 4.18 8.93 3.68
CA ILE A 38 2.90 8.39 3.23
C ILE A 38 2.85 8.53 1.71
N THR A 39 2.69 7.40 1.03
CA THR A 39 2.36 7.36 -0.40
C THR A 39 0.87 7.09 -0.54
N GLN A 40 0.14 8.02 -1.17
CA GLN A 40 -1.26 7.82 -1.50
C GLN A 40 -1.36 6.95 -2.75
N MET A 41 -2.16 5.89 -2.65
CA MET A 41 -2.28 4.82 -3.65
C MET A 41 -3.68 4.91 -4.28
N VAL A 42 -4.63 4.07 -3.87
CA VAL A 42 -6.02 4.14 -4.36
C VAL A 42 -6.74 5.32 -3.70
N ALA A 43 -7.42 6.15 -4.51
CA ALA A 43 -8.23 7.28 -4.03
C ALA A 43 -9.27 6.82 -2.99
N GLU A 44 -9.57 7.66 -1.98
CA GLU A 44 -10.42 7.25 -0.85
C GLU A 44 -11.88 6.98 -1.26
N GLU A 45 -12.36 7.64 -2.30
CA GLU A 45 -13.70 7.43 -2.86
C GLU A 45 -13.81 6.10 -3.64
N MET A 46 -12.68 5.50 -4.01
CA MET A 46 -12.62 4.21 -4.70
C MET A 46 -12.47 3.09 -3.67
N ARG A 47 -12.83 1.86 -4.03
CA ARG A 47 -12.55 0.71 -3.17
C ARG A 47 -11.14 0.20 -3.43
N ALA A 48 -10.29 0.17 -2.40
CA ALA A 48 -9.11 -0.70 -2.37
C ALA A 48 -9.53 -2.15 -2.07
N TRP A 49 -8.80 -3.10 -2.66
CA TRP A 49 -9.05 -4.54 -2.66
C TRP A 49 -7.93 -5.31 -2.00
#